data_AF-A0A380CQ68-F1
#
_entry.id   AF-A0A380CQ68-F1
#
_cell.length_a   1.000
_cell.length_b   1.000
_cell.length_c   1.000
_cell.angle_alpha   90.00
_cell.angle_beta   90.00
_cell.angle_gamma   90.00
#
_symmetry.space_group_name_H-M   'P 1'
#
loop_
_entity.id
_entity.type
_entity.pdbx_description
1 polymer ?
#
loop_
_entity_poly.entity_id
_entity_poly.type
_entity_poly.pdbx_seq_one_letter_code
_entity_poly.pdbx_strand_id
1 'polypeptide(L)'
;MKTLTQTKTHIAKVRQSNANVITRVCDLLGWTIERYCEYQFDNYIQFIEALFAGCPEEMSNEVKFSPVFRGFWNNEAFYRNSNLFLPFAQDEPEGSPEILAEFLYIHNPEYLMNDDDFMEHYNYTLKTIRKEQK
;
A
#
# COMPACT_ATOMS: atom_id res chain seq x y z
N MET A 1 -19.24 38.54 -10.52
CA MET A 1 -18.84 37.13 -10.74
C MET A 1 -19.05 36.37 -9.45
N LYS A 2 -19.97 35.39 -9.40
CA LYS A 2 -20.03 34.44 -8.30
C LYS A 2 -19.11 33.28 -8.65
N THR A 3 -17.99 33.16 -7.96
CA THR A 3 -17.07 32.03 -8.10
C THR A 3 -17.78 30.79 -7.61
N LEU A 4 -18.17 29.89 -8.51
CA LEU A 4 -18.69 28.57 -8.16
C LEU A 4 -17.52 27.77 -7.57
N THR A 5 -17.44 27.70 -6.25
CA THR A 5 -16.58 26.75 -5.55
C THR A 5 -17.05 25.35 -5.93
N GLN A 6 -16.37 24.71 -6.87
CA GLN A 6 -16.63 23.31 -7.20
C GLN A 6 -16.29 22.46 -5.98
N THR A 7 -17.32 21.96 -5.30
CA THR A 7 -17.17 20.99 -4.23
C THR A 7 -16.49 19.75 -4.79
N LYS A 8 -15.26 19.47 -4.34
CA LYS A 8 -14.50 18.28 -4.76
C LYS A 8 -15.32 17.02 -4.50
N THR A 9 -15.41 16.13 -5.48
CA THR A 9 -16.05 14.83 -5.36
C THR A 9 -15.38 13.98 -4.28
N HIS A 10 -16.09 12.99 -3.73
CA HIS A 10 -15.53 12.07 -2.72
C HIS A 10 -14.21 11.43 -3.21
N ILE A 11 -14.17 10.99 -4.47
CA ILE A 11 -12.98 10.42 -5.11
C ILE A 11 -11.83 11.43 -5.16
N ALA A 12 -12.09 12.70 -5.48
CA ALA A 12 -11.07 13.74 -5.50
C ALA A 12 -10.51 14.02 -4.10
N LYS A 13 -11.33 13.93 -3.05
CA LYS A 13 -10.89 14.05 -1.65
C LYS A 13 -9.99 12.87 -1.23
N VAL A 14 -10.38 11.65 -1.58
CA VAL A 14 -9.56 10.44 -1.31
C VAL A 14 -8.20 10.54 -2.01
N ARG A 15 -8.17 10.91 -3.29
CA ARG A 15 -6.90 11.11 -4.02
C ARG A 15 -6.00 12.15 -3.37
N GLN A 16 -6.57 13.27 -2.91
CA GLN A 16 -5.81 14.30 -2.22
C GLN A 16 -5.27 13.82 -0.87
N SER A 17 -6.06 13.07 -0.10
CA SER A 17 -5.61 12.46 1.16
C SER A 17 -4.45 11.51 0.93
N ASN A 18 -4.53 10.64 -0.08
CA ASN A 18 -3.46 9.71 -0.41
C ASN A 18 -2.19 10.43 -0.83
N ALA A 19 -2.31 11.46 -1.67
CA ALA A 19 -1.16 12.28 -2.06
C ALA A 19 -0.48 12.93 -0.84
N ASN A 20 -1.26 13.49 0.08
CA ASN A 20 -0.72 14.10 1.30
C ASN A 20 0.02 13.09 2.19
N VAL A 21 -0.49 11.86 2.31
CA VAL A 21 0.18 10.80 3.08
C VAL A 21 1.49 10.39 2.41
N ILE A 22 1.48 10.13 1.10
CA ILE A 22 2.70 9.75 0.36
C ILE A 22 3.76 10.84 0.47
N THR A 23 3.39 12.11 0.30
CA THR A 23 4.33 13.23 0.43
C THR A 23 4.97 13.25 1.81
N ARG A 24 4.18 13.14 2.89
CA ARG A 24 4.72 13.12 4.26
C ARG A 24 5.65 11.94 4.52
N VAL A 25 5.33 10.77 4.00
CA VAL A 25 6.19 9.58 4.08
C VAL A 25 7.51 9.83 3.34
N CYS A 26 7.44 10.36 2.13
CA CYS A 26 8.62 10.68 1.32
C CYS A 26 9.52 11.69 2.02
N ASP A 27 8.93 12.75 2.60
CA ASP A 27 9.66 13.78 3.34
C ASP A 27 10.43 13.16 4.52
N LEU A 28 9.78 12.29 5.31
CA LEU A 28 10.39 11.61 6.47
C LEU A 28 11.52 10.65 6.07
N LEU A 29 11.39 9.98 4.93
CA LEU A 29 12.38 9.02 4.45
C LEU A 29 13.49 9.67 3.61
N GLY A 30 13.35 10.96 3.27
CA GLY A 30 14.21 11.61 2.28
C GLY A 30 14.10 10.98 0.88
N TRP A 31 12.95 10.41 0.55
CA TRP A 31 12.70 9.72 -0.73
C TRP A 31 11.98 10.62 -1.71
N THR A 32 12.13 10.32 -3.00
CA THR A 32 11.23 10.87 -4.02
C THR A 32 9.95 10.04 -4.10
N ILE A 33 8.88 10.62 -4.66
CA ILE A 33 7.64 9.88 -4.90
C ILE A 33 7.88 8.69 -5.83
N GLU A 34 8.76 8.85 -6.83
CA GLU A 34 9.16 7.78 -7.73
C GLU A 34 9.79 6.63 -6.95
N ARG A 35 10.73 6.92 -6.05
CA ARG A 35 11.39 5.92 -5.22
C ARG A 35 10.39 5.19 -4.31
N TYR A 36 9.43 5.92 -3.74
CA TYR A 36 8.35 5.32 -2.95
C TYR A 36 7.50 4.37 -3.80
N CYS A 37 7.12 4.79 -5.02
CA CYS A 37 6.32 3.97 -5.92
C CYS A 37 7.06 2.69 -6.35
N GLU A 38 8.36 2.81 -6.66
CA GLU A 38 9.23 1.67 -6.97
C GLU A 38 9.29 0.69 -5.80
N TYR A 39 9.57 1.19 -4.59
CA TYR A 39 9.61 0.35 -3.40
C TYR A 39 8.29 -0.40 -3.17
N GLN A 40 7.16 0.30 -3.26
CA GLN A 40 5.84 -0.32 -3.06
C GLN A 40 5.53 -1.36 -4.14
N PHE A 41 5.97 -1.14 -5.37
CA PHE A 41 5.83 -2.13 -6.44
C PHE A 41 6.74 -3.35 -6.21
N ASP A 42 7.99 -3.15 -5.84
CA ASP A 42 8.92 -4.25 -5.56
C ASP A 42 8.43 -5.09 -4.37
N ASN A 43 7.89 -4.43 -3.35
CA ASN A 43 7.33 -5.08 -2.18
C ASN A 43 6.09 -5.94 -2.52
N TYR A 44 5.20 -5.37 -3.35
CA TYR A 44 4.06 -6.09 -3.93
C TYR A 44 4.47 -7.35 -4.68
N ILE A 45 5.50 -7.26 -5.53
CA ILE A 45 6.00 -8.40 -6.29
C ILE A 45 6.57 -9.47 -5.36
N GLN A 46 7.40 -9.08 -4.38
CA GLN A 46 7.97 -10.00 -3.40
C GLN A 46 6.90 -10.73 -2.59
N PHE A 47 5.84 -10.03 -2.17
CA PHE A 47 4.71 -10.63 -1.47
C PHE A 47 4.04 -11.73 -2.30
N ILE A 48 3.76 -11.46 -3.58
CA ILE A 48 3.13 -12.45 -4.47
C ILE A 48 4.08 -13.64 -4.69
N GLU A 49 5.35 -13.38 -4.94
CA GLU A 49 6.34 -14.45 -5.18
C GLU A 49 6.51 -15.36 -3.97
N ALA A 50 6.52 -14.78 -2.75
CA ALA A 50 6.59 -15.54 -1.52
C ALA A 50 5.32 -16.39 -1.30
N LEU A 51 4.14 -15.81 -1.51
CA LEU A 51 2.86 -16.51 -1.29
C LEU A 51 2.62 -17.65 -2.27
N PHE A 52 3.08 -17.49 -3.52
CA PHE A 52 2.93 -18.50 -4.58
C PHE A 52 4.20 -19.35 -4.79
N ALA A 53 5.14 -19.33 -3.83
CA ALA A 53 6.34 -20.15 -3.90
C ALA A 53 5.98 -21.65 -4.05
N GLY A 54 6.44 -22.26 -5.15
CA GLY A 54 6.14 -23.66 -5.47
C GLY A 54 4.81 -23.90 -6.20
N CYS A 55 4.02 -22.86 -6.48
CA CYS A 55 2.82 -22.93 -7.30
C CYS A 55 3.14 -22.68 -8.80
N PRO A 56 2.26 -23.09 -9.73
CA PRO A 56 2.34 -22.70 -11.13
C PRO A 56 2.30 -21.17 -11.32
N GLU A 57 3.06 -20.67 -12.30
CA GLU A 57 3.20 -19.23 -12.57
C GLU A 57 1.84 -18.58 -12.88
N GLU A 58 0.96 -19.30 -13.57
CA GLU A 58 -0.37 -18.84 -13.96
C GLU A 58 -1.20 -18.40 -12.75
N MET A 59 -1.08 -19.12 -11.62
CA MET A 59 -1.80 -18.77 -10.39
C MET A 59 -1.32 -17.44 -9.81
N SER A 60 -0.01 -17.20 -9.84
CA SER A 60 0.57 -15.92 -9.40
C SER A 60 0.19 -14.78 -10.35
N ASN A 61 0.13 -15.05 -11.65
CA ASN A 61 -0.17 -14.07 -12.69
C ASN A 61 -1.63 -13.58 -12.62
N GLU A 62 -2.58 -14.42 -12.20
CA GLU A 62 -3.97 -14.00 -11.91
C GLU A 62 -4.02 -12.85 -10.90
N VAL A 63 -3.17 -12.90 -9.88
CA VAL A 63 -3.11 -11.91 -8.81
C VAL A 63 -2.23 -10.73 -9.23
N LYS A 64 -1.04 -11.02 -9.74
CA LYS A 64 0.00 -10.03 -10.14
C LYS A 64 -0.52 -9.00 -11.12
N PHE A 65 -1.36 -9.41 -12.07
CA PHE A 65 -1.91 -8.52 -13.10
C PHE A 65 -3.34 -8.06 -12.82
N SER A 66 -3.92 -8.41 -11.67
CA SER A 66 -5.28 -7.99 -11.33
C SER A 66 -5.33 -6.51 -10.92
N PRO A 67 -6.12 -5.67 -11.61
CA PRO A 67 -6.30 -4.27 -11.21
C PRO A 67 -7.02 -4.16 -9.86
N VAL A 68 -7.88 -5.13 -9.53
CA VAL A 68 -8.56 -5.21 -8.22
C VAL A 68 -7.55 -5.46 -7.12
N PHE A 69 -6.62 -6.39 -7.32
CA PHE A 69 -5.58 -6.69 -6.34
C PHE A 69 -4.60 -5.53 -6.15
N ARG A 70 -4.22 -4.86 -7.24
CA ARG A 70 -3.42 -3.64 -7.17
C ARG A 70 -4.13 -2.52 -6.39
N GLY A 71 -5.45 -2.40 -6.53
CA GLY A 71 -6.27 -1.49 -5.74
C GLY A 71 -6.25 -1.82 -4.25
N PHE A 72 -6.41 -3.10 -3.90
CA PHE A 72 -6.27 -3.60 -2.53
C PHE A 72 -4.91 -3.24 -1.94
N TRP A 73 -3.82 -3.57 -2.64
CA TRP A 73 -2.46 -3.29 -2.16
C TRP A 73 -2.22 -1.81 -1.87
N ASN A 74 -2.64 -0.93 -2.79
CA ASN A 74 -2.50 0.52 -2.60
C ASN A 74 -3.29 1.03 -1.39
N ASN A 75 -4.47 0.46 -1.14
CA ASN A 75 -5.29 0.82 0.03
C ASN A 75 -4.62 0.35 1.33
N GLU A 76 -4.05 -0.85 1.34
CA GLU A 76 -3.30 -1.37 2.49
C GLU A 76 -2.05 -0.53 2.77
N ALA A 77 -1.26 -0.22 1.74
CA ALA A 77 -0.10 0.66 1.89
C ALA A 77 -0.51 2.04 2.45
N PHE A 78 -1.62 2.61 1.96
CA PHE A 78 -2.16 3.86 2.50
C PHE A 78 -2.61 3.72 3.96
N TYR A 79 -3.35 2.66 4.29
CA TYR A 79 -3.83 2.40 5.65
C TYR A 79 -2.66 2.31 6.63
N ARG A 80 -1.65 1.50 6.31
CA ARG A 80 -0.46 1.31 7.14
C ARG A 80 0.35 2.59 7.29
N ASN A 81 0.52 3.34 6.20
CA ASN A 81 1.20 4.64 6.28
C ASN A 81 0.45 5.61 7.19
N SER A 82 -0.88 5.70 7.06
CA SER A 82 -1.68 6.69 7.79
C SER A 82 -1.95 6.32 9.24
N ASN A 83 -2.11 5.04 9.57
CA ASN A 83 -2.55 4.58 10.89
C ASN A 83 -1.43 3.95 11.72
N LEU A 84 -0.33 3.51 11.10
CA LEU A 84 0.77 2.86 11.81
C LEU A 84 2.05 3.70 11.72
N PHE A 85 2.56 3.92 10.50
CA PHE A 85 3.86 4.56 10.30
C PHE A 85 3.88 6.06 10.65
N LEU A 86 2.95 6.86 10.12
CA LEU A 86 2.94 8.30 10.40
C LEU A 86 2.65 8.64 11.87
N PRO A 87 1.82 7.87 12.61
CA PRO A 87 1.73 8.01 14.06
C PRO A 87 3.04 7.69 14.77
N PHE A 88 3.71 6.57 14.44
CA PHE A 88 5.02 6.24 15.00
C PHE A 88 6.06 7.35 14.75
N ALA A 89 6.19 7.79 13.50
CA ALA A 89 7.22 8.75 13.10
C ALA A 89 7.03 10.15 13.71
N GLN A 90 5.87 10.47 14.30
CA GLN A 90 5.66 11.74 15.00
C GLN A 90 6.42 11.82 16.33
N ASP A 91 6.72 10.67 16.93
CA ASP A 91 7.40 10.57 18.21
C ASP A 91 8.92 10.41 18.05
N GLU A 92 9.40 10.27 16.81
CA GLU A 92 10.81 10.05 16.48
C GLU A 92 11.53 11.33 16.04
N PRO A 93 12.84 11.48 16.35
CA PRO A 93 13.64 12.56 15.80
C PRO A 93 13.72 12.51 14.27
N GLU A 94 13.71 13.67 13.61
CA GLU A 94 13.90 13.73 12.16
C GLU A 94 15.26 13.14 11.76
N GLY A 95 15.27 12.27 10.75
CA GLY A 95 16.49 11.57 10.29
C GLY A 95 16.92 10.39 11.18
N SER A 96 16.11 10.02 12.17
CA SER A 96 16.31 8.83 13.01
C SER A 96 16.33 7.55 12.16
N PRO A 97 17.32 6.65 12.30
CA PRO A 97 17.35 5.39 11.57
C PRO A 97 16.14 4.49 11.89
N GLU A 98 15.52 4.67 13.05
CA GLU A 98 14.30 4.02 13.50
C GLU A 98 13.11 4.31 12.55
N ILE A 99 13.04 5.51 11.95
CA ILE A 99 11.99 5.86 10.97
C ILE A 99 12.07 4.94 9.75
N LEU A 100 13.27 4.78 9.18
CA LEU A 100 13.43 3.90 8.03
C LEU A 100 13.20 2.43 8.42
N ALA A 101 13.72 2.00 9.57
CA ALA A 101 13.55 0.63 10.05
C ALA A 101 12.06 0.27 10.23
N GLU A 102 11.28 1.14 10.87
CA GLU A 102 9.86 0.93 11.08
C GLU A 102 9.08 0.93 9.77
N PHE A 103 9.40 1.84 8.84
CA PHE A 103 8.79 1.84 7.52
C PHE A 103 9.02 0.51 6.79
N LEU A 104 10.26 0.02 6.78
CA LEU A 104 10.58 -1.25 6.14
C LEU A 104 9.89 -2.44 6.83
N TYR A 105 9.76 -2.41 8.15
CA TYR A 105 9.10 -3.44 8.93
C TYR A 105 7.59 -3.51 8.67
N ILE A 106 6.88 -2.38 8.76
CA ILE A 106 5.42 -2.30 8.58
C ILE A 106 4.97 -2.79 7.20
N HIS A 107 5.80 -2.56 6.18
CA HIS A 107 5.55 -2.97 4.81
C HIS A 107 6.25 -4.27 4.44
N ASN A 108 6.89 -4.99 5.37
CA ASN A 108 7.64 -6.19 5.02
C ASN A 108 6.70 -7.33 4.54
N PRO A 109 6.95 -7.98 3.39
CA PRO A 109 6.08 -9.05 2.88
C PRO A 109 5.91 -10.23 3.83
N GLU A 110 6.96 -10.67 4.52
CA GLU A 110 6.89 -11.76 5.48
C GLU A 110 6.06 -11.36 6.70
N TYR A 111 6.20 -10.11 7.16
CA TYR A 111 5.34 -9.58 8.22
C TYR A 111 3.86 -9.61 7.80
N LEU A 112 3.55 -9.13 6.59
CA LEU A 112 2.19 -9.14 6.05
C LEU A 112 1.59 -10.54 5.90
N MET A 113 2.40 -11.54 5.53
CA MET A 113 1.95 -12.93 5.44
C MET A 113 1.58 -13.54 6.80
N ASN A 114 2.10 -12.99 7.89
CA ASN A 114 1.81 -13.42 9.26
C ASN A 114 0.80 -12.49 9.97
N ASP A 115 0.26 -11.50 9.27
CA ASP A 115 -0.76 -10.58 9.77
C ASP A 115 -2.15 -11.13 9.40
N ASP A 116 -2.87 -11.63 10.42
CA ASP A 116 -4.16 -12.30 10.24
C ASP A 116 -5.21 -11.40 9.57
N ASP A 117 -5.29 -10.13 9.96
CA ASP A 117 -6.24 -9.15 9.41
C ASP A 117 -5.92 -8.88 7.93
N PHE A 118 -4.64 -8.71 7.61
CA PHE A 118 -4.19 -8.53 6.24
C PHE A 118 -4.52 -9.77 5.38
N MET A 119 -4.25 -10.96 5.89
CA MET A 119 -4.52 -12.21 5.17
C MET A 119 -6.02 -12.50 5.03
N GLU A 120 -6.86 -12.07 5.97
CA GLU A 120 -8.31 -12.12 5.81
C GLU A 120 -8.77 -11.22 4.64
N HIS A 121 -8.32 -9.97 4.59
CA HIS A 121 -8.64 -9.05 3.50
C HIS A 121 -8.10 -9.51 2.15
N TYR A 122 -6.89 -10.06 2.12
CA TYR A 122 -6.30 -10.70 0.94
C TYR A 122 -7.23 -11.81 0.41
N ASN A 123 -7.64 -12.73 1.28
CA ASN A 123 -8.48 -13.86 0.91
C ASN A 123 -9.86 -13.42 0.40
N TYR A 124 -10.43 -12.37 1.02
CA TYR A 124 -11.65 -11.74 0.54
C TYR A 124 -11.49 -11.14 -0.86
N THR A 125 -10.38 -10.45 -1.10
CA THR A 125 -10.06 -9.83 -2.40
C THR A 125 -9.87 -10.90 -3.48
N LEU A 126 -9.17 -11.98 -3.18
CA LEU A 126 -8.98 -13.11 -4.09
C LEU A 126 -10.31 -13.77 -4.50
N LYS A 127 -11.24 -13.93 -3.54
CA LYS A 127 -12.60 -14.41 -3.84
C LYS A 127 -13.36 -13.47 -4.78
N THR A 128 -13.13 -12.17 -4.68
CA THR A 128 -13.79 -11.16 -5.53
C THR A 128 -13.26 -11.24 -6.96
N ILE A 129 -11.93 -11.30 -7.14
CA ILE A 129 -11.27 -11.47 -8.45
C ILE A 129 -11.83 -12.69 -9.18
N ARG A 130 -11.92 -13.82 -8.50
CA ARG A 130 -12.41 -15.08 -9.09
C ARG A 130 -13.92 -15.11 -9.35
N LYS A 131 -14.71 -14.23 -8.73
CA LYS A 131 -16.14 -14.08 -9.00
C LYS A 131 -16.38 -13.24 -10.26
N GLU A 132 -15.57 -12.21 -10.50
CA GLU A 132 -15.70 -11.35 -11.68
C GLU A 132 -15.22 -12.01 -12.98
N GLN A 133 -14.40 -13.06 -12.89
CA GLN A 133 -13.91 -13.84 -14.03
C GLN A 133 -14.85 -14.97 -14.48
N LYS A 134 -15.97 -15.21 -13.78
CA LYS A 134 -16.99 -16.22 -14.09
C LYS A 134 -18.21 -15.59 -14.75
#